data_AF-A0A7R9WQG3-F1
#
_entry.id   AF-A0A7R9WQG3-F1
#
_cell.length_a   1.000
_cell.length_b   1.000
_cell.length_c   1.000
_cell.angle_alpha   90.00
_cell.angle_beta   90.00
_cell.angle_gamma   90.00
#
_symmetry.space_group_name_H-M   'P 1'
#
loop_
_entity.id
_entity.type
_entity.pdbx_description
1 polymer ?
#
loop_
_entity_poly.entity_id
_entity_poly.type
_entity_poly.pdbx_seq_one_letter_code
_entity_poly.pdbx_strand_id
1 'polypeptide(L)'
;AEDSSNITTPESDDIDDDDDDDQEDMEEYLLGTLIVRVVAARGLENPKNNEAPRGLFGVASRFGGNSNQNAINPYASVKFGNSTQRTSMVFNSTDPTWPRHESMFLDVSLPANHLMHNPPKDITTEMTTTTTTVTTTMATSDSMATLDSSRSGSQYEYKKPNSVLTVAIFTGSVDGETKTNKEDKMGWSKQSASGDSDDTFLGMASIDVVHLLTGVSATIDSWVSLTGVASNRARVRITCEYESNEANLRRGDLCRFTQFCRPDDLFPLVPHQQYQVSEVMADHVQLSYKTPEGWICSFQTHRHMLVCEVQASSAAEICQEELSSIQERLSNSIVASSLTETIDRVPVDGLLSISS
;
A
#
# COMPACT_ATOMS: atom_id res chain seq x y z
N ALA A 1 81.36 -12.60 28.67
CA ALA A 1 80.48 -11.43 28.81
C ALA A 1 79.15 -11.85 28.22
N GLU A 2 78.25 -12.24 29.11
CA GLU A 2 76.92 -12.75 28.80
C GLU A 2 76.04 -11.58 28.39
N ASP A 3 75.39 -11.68 27.23
CA ASP A 3 74.38 -10.71 26.82
C ASP A 3 73.09 -11.48 26.57
N SER A 4 72.16 -11.35 27.52
CA SER A 4 70.88 -12.04 27.56
C SER A 4 69.82 -11.07 27.05
N SER A 5 69.44 -11.20 25.77
CA SER A 5 68.36 -10.41 25.18
C SER A 5 67.00 -10.99 25.60
N ASN A 6 66.35 -10.27 26.49
CA ASN A 6 64.99 -10.52 26.97
C ASN A 6 64.00 -10.11 25.86
N ILE A 7 63.35 -11.09 25.22
CA ILE A 7 62.30 -10.86 24.23
C ILE A 7 60.96 -10.78 24.97
N THR A 8 60.46 -9.57 25.12
CA THR A 8 59.11 -9.29 25.62
C THR A 8 58.13 -9.51 24.46
N THR A 9 57.29 -10.53 24.59
CA THR A 9 56.15 -10.77 23.69
C THR A 9 55.08 -9.69 23.91
N PRO A 10 54.54 -9.08 22.84
CA PRO A 10 53.45 -8.12 22.96
C PRO A 10 52.15 -8.84 23.32
N GLU A 11 51.46 -8.32 24.32
CA GLU A 11 50.09 -8.67 24.68
C GLU A 11 49.17 -8.31 23.50
N SER A 12 48.39 -9.29 23.05
CA SER A 12 47.32 -9.10 22.05
C SER A 12 46.12 -8.49 22.75
N ASP A 13 45.83 -7.23 22.42
CA ASP A 13 44.56 -6.58 22.75
C ASP A 13 43.44 -7.28 21.96
N ASP A 14 42.64 -8.08 22.66
CA ASP A 14 41.40 -8.65 22.16
C ASP A 14 40.39 -7.50 21.94
N ILE A 15 40.30 -7.04 20.70
CA ILE A 15 39.23 -6.14 20.24
C ILE A 15 38.01 -7.03 20.05
N ASP A 16 37.08 -6.96 21.00
CA ASP A 16 35.72 -7.46 20.84
C ASP A 16 35.03 -6.59 19.77
N ASP A 17 35.23 -6.95 18.50
CA ASP A 17 34.43 -6.47 17.37
C ASP A 17 33.02 -7.09 17.49
N ASP A 18 32.25 -6.62 18.48
CA ASP A 18 30.79 -6.74 18.53
C ASP A 18 30.17 -5.80 17.48
N ASP A 19 30.64 -5.89 16.23
CA ASP A 19 29.91 -5.45 15.05
C ASP A 19 28.79 -6.48 14.83
N ASP A 20 27.83 -6.50 15.76
CA ASP A 20 26.46 -6.90 15.45
C ASP A 20 25.97 -5.88 14.42
N ASP A 21 26.38 -6.11 13.17
CA ASP A 21 25.75 -5.56 11.98
C ASP A 21 24.29 -5.99 12.10
N ASP A 22 23.50 -5.12 12.73
CA ASP A 22 22.06 -5.02 12.57
C ASP A 22 21.85 -4.82 11.07
N GLN A 23 21.91 -5.92 10.31
CA GLN A 23 21.22 -6.08 9.05
C GLN A 23 19.76 -5.94 9.42
N GLU A 24 19.34 -4.69 9.59
CA GLU A 24 17.95 -4.29 9.53
C GLU A 24 17.47 -4.89 8.21
N ASP A 25 16.85 -6.06 8.31
CA ASP A 25 16.21 -6.75 7.20
C ASP A 25 15.40 -5.66 6.51
N MET A 26 15.89 -5.20 5.35
CA MET A 26 15.27 -4.10 4.63
C MET A 26 13.87 -4.58 4.28
N GLU A 27 12.91 -4.21 5.11
CA GLU A 27 11.53 -4.56 4.91
C GLU A 27 11.16 -3.93 3.58
N GLU A 28 10.98 -4.76 2.56
CA GLU A 28 10.45 -4.30 1.29
C GLU A 28 9.04 -3.75 1.56
N TYR A 29 8.56 -2.75 0.83
CA TYR A 29 7.23 -2.17 1.03
C TYR A 29 6.55 -2.01 -0.31
N LEU A 30 5.25 -2.34 -0.38
CA LEU A 30 4.42 -1.84 -1.48
C LEU A 30 4.19 -0.35 -1.23
N LEU A 31 4.74 0.47 -2.13
CA LEU A 31 4.67 1.92 -2.07
C LEU A 31 3.74 2.45 -3.16
N GLY A 32 2.86 3.38 -2.78
CA GLY A 32 1.99 4.04 -3.74
C GLY A 32 1.15 5.14 -3.10
N THR A 33 0.22 5.68 -3.88
CA THR A 33 -0.68 6.75 -3.45
C THR A 33 -2.12 6.36 -3.73
N LEU A 34 -2.98 6.39 -2.71
CA LEU A 34 -4.42 6.31 -2.87
C LEU A 34 -4.98 7.72 -3.09
N ILE A 35 -5.61 7.90 -4.25
CA ILE A 35 -6.29 9.14 -4.63
C ILE A 35 -7.77 8.95 -4.29
N VAL A 36 -8.22 9.61 -3.21
CA VAL A 36 -9.56 9.45 -2.67
C VAL A 36 -10.37 10.73 -2.84
N ARG A 37 -11.60 10.60 -3.32
CA ARG A 37 -12.57 11.69 -3.41
C ARG A 37 -13.87 11.29 -2.73
N VAL A 38 -14.30 12.07 -1.74
CA VAL A 38 -15.64 11.96 -1.19
C VAL A 38 -16.54 12.84 -2.03
N VAL A 39 -17.49 12.25 -2.76
CA VAL A 39 -18.29 12.96 -3.77
C VAL A 39 -19.53 13.60 -3.14
N ALA A 40 -20.28 12.80 -2.39
CA ALA A 40 -21.52 13.23 -1.77
C ALA A 40 -21.89 12.32 -0.59
N ALA A 41 -22.71 12.82 0.32
CA ALA A 41 -23.41 11.98 1.29
C ALA A 41 -24.91 12.25 1.18
N ARG A 42 -25.72 11.30 1.64
CA ARG A 42 -27.18 11.45 1.65
C ARG A 42 -27.80 10.79 2.86
N GLY A 43 -28.95 11.30 3.27
CA GLY A 43 -29.71 10.77 4.41
C GLY A 43 -28.99 10.95 5.74
N LEU A 44 -28.19 12.02 5.88
CA LEU A 44 -27.61 12.40 7.17
C LEU A 44 -28.71 12.98 8.06
N GLU A 45 -28.70 12.64 9.34
CA GLU A 45 -29.68 13.13 10.32
C GLU A 45 -29.00 14.03 11.34
N ASN A 46 -29.72 15.05 11.82
CA ASN A 46 -29.22 15.88 12.90
C ASN A 46 -29.23 15.07 14.21
N PRO A 47 -28.07 14.86 14.86
CA PRO A 47 -27.98 14.09 16.10
C PRO A 47 -28.85 14.66 17.22
N LYS A 48 -29.09 16.00 17.24
CA LYS A 48 -29.95 16.66 18.22
C LYS A 48 -31.42 16.21 18.18
N ASN A 49 -31.87 15.64 17.07
CA ASN A 49 -33.26 15.18 16.93
C ASN A 49 -33.50 13.78 17.50
N ASN A 50 -32.43 13.00 17.70
CA ASN A 50 -32.53 11.60 18.17
C ASN A 50 -32.33 11.45 19.69
N GLU A 51 -32.08 12.55 20.41
CA GLU A 51 -32.27 12.59 21.86
C GLU A 51 -33.77 12.58 22.18
N ALA A 52 -34.32 11.37 22.29
CA ALA A 52 -35.67 11.11 22.77
C ALA A 52 -35.94 11.82 24.12
N PRO A 53 -37.21 12.15 24.44
CA PRO A 53 -37.59 13.24 25.32
C PRO A 53 -37.20 12.96 26.77
N ARG A 54 -36.10 13.56 27.23
CA ARG A 54 -35.77 13.61 28.65
C ARG A 54 -36.64 14.66 29.34
N GLY A 55 -37.70 14.20 30.01
CA GLY A 55 -38.25 14.88 31.18
C GLY A 55 -39.76 15.10 31.18
N LEU A 56 -40.45 14.31 31.99
CA LEU A 56 -41.87 14.47 32.38
C LEU A 56 -42.11 15.66 33.35
N PHE A 57 -41.15 16.58 33.50
CA PHE A 57 -41.23 17.68 34.46
C PHE A 57 -40.70 19.00 33.87
N GLY A 58 -41.62 19.97 33.73
CA GLY A 58 -41.31 21.35 34.11
C GLY A 58 -40.96 22.33 33.00
N VAL A 59 -41.98 23.11 32.62
CA VAL A 59 -41.91 24.48 32.07
C VAL A 59 -41.39 24.59 30.62
N ALA A 60 -42.35 24.53 29.71
CA ALA A 60 -42.18 24.81 28.29
C ALA A 60 -41.83 26.29 28.05
N SER A 61 -40.55 26.60 27.88
CA SER A 61 -40.10 27.85 27.25
C SER A 61 -40.36 27.78 25.74
N ARG A 62 -41.61 27.99 25.33
CA ARG A 62 -42.04 28.16 23.93
C ARG A 62 -41.74 29.57 23.42
N PHE A 63 -40.50 30.04 23.47
CA PHE A 63 -40.11 31.24 22.72
C PHE A 63 -39.60 30.81 21.35
N GLY A 64 -40.48 30.94 20.37
CA GLY A 64 -40.25 30.60 18.97
C GLY A 64 -39.15 31.45 18.35
N GLY A 65 -38.09 30.78 17.92
CA GLY A 65 -37.23 31.19 16.84
C GLY A 65 -37.26 30.08 15.78
N ASN A 66 -37.90 30.36 14.64
CA ASN A 66 -38.08 29.44 13.51
C ASN A 66 -36.78 29.24 12.70
N SER A 67 -35.65 29.09 13.39
CA SER A 67 -34.31 29.15 12.78
C SER A 67 -33.73 27.75 12.60
N ASN A 68 -33.75 27.23 11.37
CA ASN A 68 -32.81 26.23 10.83
C ASN A 68 -32.33 25.11 11.79
N GLN A 69 -33.20 24.55 12.65
CA GLN A 69 -32.78 23.55 13.64
C GLN A 69 -32.33 22.21 13.04
N ASN A 70 -32.52 22.00 11.73
CA ASN A 70 -32.01 20.84 10.99
C ASN A 70 -30.75 21.13 10.17
N ALA A 71 -30.20 22.33 10.25
CA ALA A 71 -28.93 22.62 9.62
C ALA A 71 -27.80 21.84 10.31
N ILE A 72 -27.18 20.94 9.57
CA ILE A 72 -25.89 20.36 9.91
C ILE A 72 -24.84 20.87 8.92
N ASN A 73 -23.59 20.93 9.37
CA ASN A 73 -22.46 21.37 8.57
C ASN A 73 -21.48 20.20 8.39
N PRO A 74 -21.83 19.22 7.55
CA PRO A 74 -21.04 18.01 7.41
C PRO A 74 -19.68 18.25 6.73
N TYR A 75 -18.69 17.50 7.20
CA TYR A 75 -17.41 17.27 6.53
C TYR A 75 -17.02 15.80 6.66
N ALA A 76 -16.17 15.31 5.77
CA ALA A 76 -15.66 13.94 5.82
C ALA A 76 -14.20 13.92 6.29
N SER A 77 -13.86 12.96 7.15
CA SER A 77 -12.50 12.58 7.50
C SER A 77 -12.21 11.23 6.87
N VAL A 78 -11.15 11.16 6.06
CA VAL A 78 -10.71 9.97 5.36
C VAL A 78 -9.39 9.52 5.95
N LYS A 79 -9.32 8.24 6.35
CA LYS A 79 -8.14 7.63 6.94
C LYS A 79 -7.75 6.35 6.21
N PHE A 80 -6.46 6.22 5.92
CA PHE A 80 -5.82 4.99 5.44
C PHE A 80 -4.46 4.83 6.10
N GLY A 81 -4.21 3.68 6.73
CA GLY A 81 -3.00 3.48 7.53
C GLY A 81 -2.81 4.56 8.60
N ASN A 82 -1.69 5.28 8.52
CA ASN A 82 -1.37 6.40 9.41
C ASN A 82 -1.81 7.76 8.86
N SER A 83 -2.22 7.83 7.59
CA SER A 83 -2.58 9.06 6.91
C SER A 83 -4.06 9.39 7.13
N THR A 84 -4.34 10.63 7.53
CA THR A 84 -5.70 11.16 7.71
C THR A 84 -5.83 12.51 7.03
N GLN A 85 -6.87 12.69 6.22
CA GLN A 85 -7.20 13.96 5.56
C GLN A 85 -8.68 14.28 5.75
N ARG A 86 -9.07 15.54 5.56
CA ARG A 86 -10.46 15.98 5.71
C ARG A 86 -10.91 16.83 4.54
N THR A 87 -12.19 16.74 4.21
CA THR A 87 -12.83 17.64 3.26
C THR A 87 -13.20 18.96 3.93
N SER A 88 -13.51 19.93 3.09
CA SER A 88 -14.21 21.15 3.44
C SER A 88 -15.59 20.85 4.04
N MET A 89 -16.06 21.80 4.85
CA MET A 89 -17.37 21.76 5.47
C MET A 89 -18.43 22.26 4.48
N VAL A 90 -19.53 21.52 4.35
CA VAL A 90 -20.69 21.92 3.52
C VAL A 90 -21.78 22.43 4.46
N PHE A 91 -22.14 23.70 4.34
CA PHE A 91 -23.06 24.33 5.28
C PHE A 91 -24.53 23.93 5.04
N ASN A 92 -25.26 23.75 6.15
CA ASN A 92 -26.72 23.59 6.19
C ASN A 92 -27.28 22.50 5.25
N SER A 93 -26.65 21.33 5.17
CA SER A 93 -27.08 20.26 4.25
C SER A 93 -27.07 18.87 4.88
N THR A 94 -28.18 18.14 4.75
CA THR A 94 -28.28 16.70 5.08
C THR A 94 -27.85 15.78 3.95
N ASP A 95 -27.68 16.35 2.75
CA ASP A 95 -27.24 15.65 1.55
C ASP A 95 -26.07 16.43 0.92
N PRO A 96 -24.93 16.55 1.62
CA PRO A 96 -23.82 17.37 1.16
C PRO A 96 -23.22 16.81 -0.13
N THR A 97 -22.77 17.72 -0.99
CA THR A 97 -21.96 17.39 -2.17
C THR A 97 -20.67 18.18 -2.06
N TRP A 98 -19.54 17.48 -2.07
CA TRP A 98 -18.23 18.13 -1.97
C TRP A 98 -17.69 18.49 -3.38
N PRO A 99 -16.86 19.53 -3.49
CA PRO A 99 -16.32 19.94 -4.77
C PRO A 99 -15.46 18.85 -5.44
N ARG A 100 -15.56 18.71 -6.76
CA ARG A 100 -14.82 17.68 -7.51
C ARG A 100 -13.30 17.85 -7.49
N HIS A 101 -12.78 19.04 -7.18
CA HIS A 101 -11.35 19.29 -7.10
C HIS A 101 -10.75 18.92 -5.75
N GLU A 102 -11.58 18.54 -4.76
CA GLU A 102 -11.14 18.11 -3.44
C GLU A 102 -10.78 16.61 -3.46
N SER A 103 -9.59 16.31 -3.97
CA SER A 103 -8.97 14.99 -3.91
C SER A 103 -8.00 14.91 -2.73
N MET A 104 -7.98 13.78 -2.05
CA MET A 104 -7.08 13.45 -0.95
C MET A 104 -6.06 12.42 -1.43
N PHE A 105 -4.80 12.59 -1.04
CA PHE A 105 -3.68 11.74 -1.47
C PHE A 105 -3.09 11.04 -0.25
N LEU A 106 -3.41 9.76 -0.08
CA LEU A 106 -3.02 9.00 1.11
C LEU A 106 -1.90 8.03 0.73
N ASP A 107 -0.78 8.14 1.43
CA ASP A 107 0.36 7.23 1.21
C ASP A 107 -0.02 5.78 1.54
N VAL A 108 0.32 4.89 0.61
CA VAL A 108 0.28 3.45 0.79
C VAL A 108 1.69 3.00 1.11
N SER A 109 1.88 2.47 2.31
CA SER A 109 3.09 1.79 2.74
C SER A 109 2.64 0.51 3.42
N LEU A 110 2.77 -0.61 2.70
CA LEU A 110 2.36 -1.91 3.20
C LEU A 110 3.59 -2.82 3.21
N PRO A 111 4.00 -3.34 4.38
CA PRO A 111 5.28 -4.04 4.52
C PRO A 111 5.25 -5.39 3.79
N ALA A 112 6.39 -5.76 3.22
CA ALA A 112 6.60 -6.93 2.38
C ALA A 112 6.82 -8.22 3.15
N ASN A 113 7.07 -8.14 4.45
CA ASN A 113 6.98 -9.29 5.35
C ASN A 113 5.52 -9.80 5.45
N HIS A 114 4.51 -8.94 5.25
CA HIS A 114 3.13 -9.36 4.98
C HIS A 114 2.92 -9.77 3.50
N LEU A 115 3.97 -9.68 2.69
CA LEU A 115 4.05 -10.09 1.28
C LEU A 115 4.94 -11.33 1.08
N MET A 116 5.18 -12.12 2.13
CA MET A 116 5.69 -13.49 2.03
C MET A 116 4.70 -14.48 2.67
N HIS A 117 4.26 -15.47 1.89
CA HIS A 117 3.45 -16.55 2.37
C HIS A 117 4.51 -17.39 3.01
N ASN A 118 4.22 -17.84 4.22
CA ASN A 118 5.16 -18.69 4.90
C ASN A 118 5.54 -19.82 3.92
N PRO A 119 6.84 -20.01 3.64
CA PRO A 119 7.26 -21.16 2.87
C PRO A 119 6.58 -22.36 3.53
N PRO A 120 6.07 -23.33 2.73
CA PRO A 120 5.36 -24.47 3.29
C PRO A 120 6.26 -25.02 4.38
N LYS A 121 5.83 -24.89 5.64
CA LYS A 121 6.61 -25.39 6.76
C LYS A 121 6.76 -26.86 6.46
N ASP A 122 7.99 -27.28 6.13
CA ASP A 122 8.28 -28.68 5.86
C ASP A 122 7.62 -29.46 6.99
N ILE A 123 6.57 -30.20 6.64
CA ILE A 123 5.81 -30.97 7.60
C ILE A 123 6.77 -32.09 7.98
N THR A 124 7.61 -31.81 8.98
CA THR A 124 8.35 -32.82 9.71
C THR A 124 7.27 -33.73 10.25
N THR A 125 7.03 -34.81 9.49
CA THR A 125 5.90 -35.70 9.69
C THR A 125 6.24 -36.52 10.93
N GLU A 126 5.95 -35.97 12.10
CA GLU A 126 5.80 -36.77 13.30
C GLU A 126 4.56 -37.63 13.08
N MET A 127 4.78 -38.85 12.61
CA MET A 127 3.77 -39.89 12.43
C MET A 127 3.12 -40.22 13.78
N THR A 128 2.17 -39.39 14.22
CA THR A 128 1.29 -39.75 15.34
C THR A 128 0.14 -40.56 14.76
N THR A 129 0.27 -41.88 14.86
CA THR A 129 -0.71 -42.89 14.45
C THR A 129 -1.96 -42.80 15.32
N THR A 130 -2.84 -41.85 15.03
CA THR A 130 -4.18 -41.81 15.67
C THR A 130 -5.09 -42.77 14.93
N THR A 131 -5.33 -43.93 15.53
CA THR A 131 -6.19 -44.99 14.99
C THR A 131 -7.65 -44.58 15.19
N THR A 132 -8.25 -43.91 14.21
CA THR A 132 -9.67 -43.53 14.27
C THR A 132 -10.54 -44.70 13.84
N THR A 133 -11.27 -45.28 14.78
CA THR A 133 -12.22 -46.37 14.56
C THR A 133 -13.47 -45.82 13.87
N VAL A 134 -13.68 -46.21 12.61
CA VAL A 134 -14.87 -45.84 11.83
C VAL A 134 -16.08 -46.59 12.35
N THR A 135 -17.05 -45.88 12.93
CA THR A 135 -18.37 -46.44 13.25
C THR A 135 -19.33 -46.08 12.12
N THR A 136 -19.70 -47.08 11.33
CA THR A 136 -20.65 -46.96 10.22
C THR A 136 -22.08 -46.93 10.74
N THR A 137 -22.77 -45.80 10.65
CA THR A 137 -24.23 -45.72 10.78
C THR A 137 -24.85 -45.37 9.44
N MET A 138 -25.62 -46.31 8.89
CA MET A 138 -26.44 -46.11 7.71
C MET A 138 -27.70 -45.32 8.07
N ALA A 139 -27.88 -44.15 7.47
CA ALA A 139 -29.18 -43.49 7.41
C ALA A 139 -29.36 -42.86 6.03
N THR A 140 -30.41 -43.30 5.36
CA THR A 140 -30.91 -42.90 4.06
C THR A 140 -31.78 -41.64 4.18
N SER A 141 -31.45 -40.57 3.44
CA SER A 141 -32.44 -39.61 2.94
C SER A 141 -31.80 -38.57 2.02
N ASP A 142 -32.42 -38.42 0.84
CA ASP A 142 -32.18 -37.43 -0.20
C ASP A 142 -32.10 -35.99 0.34
N SER A 143 -30.94 -35.35 0.17
CA SER A 143 -30.82 -33.90 0.21
C SER A 143 -29.80 -33.46 -0.82
N MET A 144 -30.28 -32.63 -1.76
CA MET A 144 -29.54 -32.00 -2.85
C MET A 144 -28.34 -31.22 -2.29
N ALA A 145 -27.16 -31.83 -2.40
CA ALA A 145 -25.91 -31.30 -1.89
C ALA A 145 -25.52 -30.04 -2.68
N THR A 146 -25.54 -28.89 -2.01
CA THR A 146 -24.65 -27.78 -2.34
C THR A 146 -23.24 -28.31 -2.26
N LEU A 147 -22.54 -28.38 -3.40
CA LEU A 147 -21.12 -28.68 -3.50
C LEU A 147 -20.35 -27.62 -2.70
N ASP A 148 -20.14 -27.91 -1.43
CA ASP A 148 -19.24 -27.18 -0.57
C ASP A 148 -17.83 -27.56 -1.04
N SER A 149 -17.19 -26.66 -1.79
CA SER A 149 -15.86 -26.79 -2.40
C SER A 149 -14.75 -26.81 -1.34
N SER A 150 -14.89 -27.61 -0.30
CA SER A 150 -13.89 -27.91 0.73
C SER A 150 -12.85 -28.91 0.21
N ARG A 151 -12.35 -28.69 -1.01
CA ARG A 151 -11.28 -29.50 -1.58
C ARG A 151 -9.95 -29.00 -1.01
N SER A 152 -9.61 -29.52 0.16
CA SER A 152 -8.33 -29.34 0.84
C SER A 152 -7.18 -29.65 -0.12
N GLY A 153 -6.43 -28.63 -0.53
CA GLY A 153 -5.38 -28.81 -1.54
C GLY A 153 -4.15 -27.93 -1.40
N SER A 154 -4.17 -26.87 -0.59
CA SER A 154 -2.96 -26.08 -0.35
C SER A 154 -3.02 -25.41 1.03
N GLN A 155 -1.99 -25.68 1.83
CA GLN A 155 -1.89 -25.33 3.25
C GLN A 155 -1.25 -23.94 3.43
N TYR A 156 -1.60 -22.99 2.58
CA TYR A 156 -1.11 -21.62 2.70
C TYR A 156 -2.12 -20.81 3.52
N GLU A 157 -1.72 -20.39 4.72
CA GLU A 157 -2.52 -19.46 5.52
C GLU A 157 -2.42 -18.07 4.90
N TYR A 158 -3.44 -17.70 4.11
CA TYR A 158 -3.57 -16.35 3.57
C TYR A 158 -4.01 -15.39 4.67
N LYS A 159 -3.09 -14.54 5.13
CA LYS A 159 -3.42 -13.44 6.04
C LYS A 159 -3.84 -12.22 5.22
N LYS A 160 -5.15 -11.95 5.20
CA LYS A 160 -5.67 -10.77 4.50
C LYS A 160 -5.04 -9.49 5.08
N PRO A 161 -4.38 -8.66 4.26
CA PRO A 161 -3.78 -7.42 4.73
C PRO A 161 -4.86 -6.42 5.13
N ASN A 162 -4.55 -5.57 6.11
CA ASN A 162 -5.48 -4.55 6.59
C ASN A 162 -5.45 -3.32 5.65
N SER A 163 -6.04 -3.46 4.47
CA SER A 163 -6.18 -2.39 3.48
C SER A 163 -7.60 -1.83 3.50
N VAL A 164 -8.02 -1.33 4.67
CA VAL A 164 -9.34 -0.74 4.86
C VAL A 164 -9.24 0.77 4.86
N LEU A 165 -9.83 1.41 3.85
CA LEU A 165 -10.07 2.84 3.81
C LEU A 165 -11.27 3.18 4.70
N THR A 166 -11.07 4.08 5.67
CA THR A 166 -12.13 4.51 6.59
C THR A 166 -12.56 5.91 6.23
N VAL A 167 -13.87 6.14 6.09
CA VAL A 167 -14.46 7.45 5.88
C VAL A 167 -15.48 7.72 6.98
N ALA A 168 -15.17 8.68 7.85
CA ALA A 168 -16.06 9.16 8.89
C ALA A 168 -16.65 10.51 8.50
N ILE A 169 -17.94 10.71 8.75
CA ILE A 169 -18.63 11.99 8.54
C ILE A 169 -18.87 12.61 9.91
N PHE A 170 -18.55 13.89 10.02
CA PHE A 170 -18.77 14.70 11.22
C PHE A 170 -19.57 15.94 10.84
N THR A 171 -20.26 16.56 11.79
CA THR A 171 -20.78 17.92 11.65
C THR A 171 -20.04 18.86 12.56
N GLY A 172 -19.56 19.96 12.00
CA GLY A 172 -18.99 21.05 12.77
C GLY A 172 -20.04 21.79 13.58
N SER A 173 -19.63 22.35 14.71
CA SER A 173 -20.47 23.30 15.45
C SER A 173 -20.76 24.53 14.58
N VAL A 174 -22.02 24.96 14.54
CA VAL A 174 -22.45 26.21 13.88
C VAL A 174 -21.94 27.43 14.64
N ASP A 175 -21.70 27.26 15.95
CA ASP A 175 -21.24 28.30 16.85
C ASP A 175 -19.72 28.42 16.70
N GLY A 176 -19.29 28.98 15.56
CA GLY A 176 -17.92 29.37 15.27
C GLY A 176 -17.40 30.49 16.16
N GLU A 177 -17.76 30.51 17.44
CA GLU A 177 -16.94 31.15 18.45
C GLU A 177 -15.65 30.33 18.53
N THR A 178 -14.72 30.64 17.62
CA THR A 178 -13.30 30.40 17.80
C THR A 178 -12.95 30.93 19.19
N LYS A 179 -13.03 30.07 20.20
CA LYS A 179 -12.33 30.27 21.45
C LYS A 179 -10.88 30.31 21.02
N THR A 180 -10.35 31.51 20.90
CA THR A 180 -8.94 31.79 20.75
C THR A 180 -8.27 31.28 22.02
N ASN A 181 -8.05 29.97 22.07
CA ASN A 181 -7.32 29.33 23.15
C ASN A 181 -5.92 29.91 23.10
N LYS A 182 -5.59 30.59 24.19
CA LYS A 182 -4.24 31.07 24.51
C LYS A 182 -3.24 29.97 24.18
N GLU A 183 -2.17 30.39 23.52
CA GLU A 183 -0.97 29.63 23.19
C GLU A 183 -0.44 28.88 24.41
N ASP A 184 -0.84 27.63 24.59
CA ASP A 184 -0.13 26.72 25.50
C ASP A 184 0.89 25.93 24.70
N LYS A 185 2.14 26.16 25.12
CA LYS A 185 3.39 25.69 24.55
C LYS A 185 3.48 24.16 24.48
N MET A 186 4.05 23.71 23.36
CA MET A 186 4.92 22.53 23.20
C MET A 186 4.44 21.21 23.82
N GLY A 187 3.98 20.32 22.94
CA GLY A 187 3.98 18.90 23.20
C GLY A 187 3.51 18.15 21.96
N TRP A 188 4.46 17.64 21.17
CA TRP A 188 4.20 16.69 20.08
C TRP A 188 3.32 15.55 20.62
N SER A 189 2.04 15.53 20.25
CA SER A 189 1.13 14.46 20.63
C SER A 189 0.48 13.85 19.40
N LYS A 190 0.38 12.52 19.45
CA LYS A 190 -0.10 11.60 18.42
C LYS A 190 -1.34 12.13 17.70
N GLN A 191 -1.25 12.28 16.38
CA GLN A 191 -2.36 12.47 15.45
C GLN A 191 -3.27 11.23 15.47
N SER A 192 -4.12 11.17 16.48
CA SER A 192 -5.32 10.35 16.46
C SER A 192 -6.30 11.05 15.52
N ALA A 193 -7.01 10.31 14.67
CA ALA A 193 -8.11 10.83 13.85
C ALA A 193 -9.33 11.20 14.73
N SER A 194 -9.08 12.01 15.76
CA SER A 194 -10.07 12.71 16.55
C SER A 194 -10.59 13.82 15.65
N GLY A 195 -11.91 13.90 15.44
CA GLY A 195 -12.51 15.17 15.06
C GLY A 195 -12.06 16.25 16.05
N ASP A 196 -12.15 17.52 15.65
CA ASP A 196 -11.99 18.59 16.62
C ASP A 196 -12.98 18.29 17.77
N SER A 197 -12.55 18.44 19.03
CA SER A 197 -13.21 17.83 20.21
C SER A 197 -14.72 18.12 20.36
N ASP A 198 -15.22 19.10 19.62
CA ASP A 198 -16.57 19.62 19.68
C ASP A 198 -17.44 19.15 18.49
N ASP A 199 -16.88 18.39 17.54
CA ASP A 199 -17.58 17.90 16.36
C ASP A 199 -18.44 16.69 16.68
N THR A 200 -19.65 16.65 16.10
CA THR A 200 -20.56 15.52 16.31
C THR A 200 -20.41 14.48 15.21
N PHE A 201 -20.20 13.23 15.60
CA PHE A 201 -20.10 12.10 14.68
C PHE A 201 -21.44 11.79 14.00
N LEU A 202 -21.43 11.71 12.67
CA LEU A 202 -22.61 11.45 11.83
C LEU A 202 -22.57 10.08 11.15
N GLY A 203 -21.53 9.27 11.36
CA GLY A 203 -21.43 7.92 10.80
C GLY A 203 -20.10 7.62 10.12
N MET A 204 -19.84 6.34 9.87
CA MET A 204 -18.58 5.86 9.29
C MET A 204 -18.80 4.74 8.29
N ALA A 205 -18.06 4.77 7.19
CA ALA A 205 -17.96 3.69 6.22
C ALA A 205 -16.53 3.11 6.21
N SER A 206 -16.44 1.81 5.96
CA SER A 206 -15.19 1.10 5.77
C SER A 206 -15.21 0.45 4.38
N ILE A 207 -14.17 0.68 3.60
CA ILE A 207 -14.03 0.21 2.21
C ILE A 207 -12.79 -0.64 2.12
N ASP A 208 -12.95 -1.87 1.65
CA ASP A 208 -11.84 -2.74 1.33
C ASP A 208 -11.24 -2.33 -0.02
N VAL A 209 -9.99 -1.86 -0.02
CA VAL A 209 -9.29 -1.43 -1.23
C VAL A 209 -8.37 -2.50 -1.82
N VAL A 210 -8.41 -3.76 -1.36
CA VAL A 210 -7.55 -4.84 -1.91
C VAL A 210 -7.65 -4.91 -3.44
N HIS A 211 -8.86 -4.87 -4.00
CA HIS A 211 -9.05 -5.02 -5.45
C HIS A 211 -8.46 -3.85 -6.26
N LEU A 212 -8.35 -2.67 -5.63
CA LEU A 212 -7.74 -1.50 -6.22
C LEU A 212 -6.21 -1.62 -6.17
N LEU A 213 -5.67 -2.05 -5.01
CA LEU A 213 -4.25 -2.28 -4.80
C LEU A 213 -3.69 -3.42 -5.68
N THR A 214 -4.49 -4.45 -5.98
CA THR A 214 -4.09 -5.53 -6.91
C THR A 214 -4.31 -5.16 -8.38
N GLY A 215 -4.96 -4.03 -8.68
CA GLY A 215 -5.35 -3.67 -10.05
C GLY A 215 -6.42 -4.56 -10.67
N VAL A 216 -7.11 -5.39 -9.88
CA VAL A 216 -8.34 -6.08 -10.30
C VAL A 216 -9.43 -5.07 -10.67
N SER A 217 -9.41 -3.90 -10.04
CA SER A 217 -10.25 -2.76 -10.39
C SER A 217 -9.37 -1.52 -10.51
N ALA A 218 -9.48 -0.81 -11.64
CA ALA A 218 -8.73 0.44 -11.84
C ALA A 218 -9.24 1.57 -10.94
N THR A 219 -10.56 1.60 -10.69
CA THR A 219 -11.21 2.61 -9.88
C THR A 219 -12.35 2.00 -9.06
N ILE A 220 -12.63 2.59 -7.90
CA ILE A 220 -13.83 2.31 -7.10
C ILE A 220 -14.70 3.57 -7.17
N ASP A 221 -15.95 3.48 -7.63
CA ASP A 221 -16.95 4.55 -7.53
C ASP A 221 -18.27 3.93 -7.05
N SER A 222 -18.57 4.08 -5.76
CA SER A 222 -19.74 3.41 -5.18
C SER A 222 -20.36 4.18 -4.02
N TRP A 223 -21.65 3.92 -3.80
CA TRP A 223 -22.37 4.36 -2.60
C TRP A 223 -22.21 3.33 -1.50
N VAL A 224 -21.59 3.72 -0.39
CA VAL A 224 -21.33 2.89 0.78
C VAL A 224 -22.23 3.33 1.92
N SER A 225 -22.78 2.36 2.66
CA SER A 225 -23.65 2.65 3.79
C SER A 225 -22.83 3.10 5.01
N LEU A 226 -23.32 4.12 5.71
CA LEU A 226 -22.71 4.58 6.95
C LEU A 226 -23.18 3.70 8.12
N THR A 227 -22.25 3.38 9.01
CA THR A 227 -22.44 2.66 10.27
C THR A 227 -22.31 3.62 11.44
N GLY A 228 -22.80 3.23 12.62
CA GLY A 228 -22.80 4.10 13.80
C GLY A 228 -23.84 5.22 13.77
N VAL A 229 -24.86 5.08 12.92
CA VAL A 229 -25.98 6.01 12.74
C VAL A 229 -27.30 5.36 13.12
N ALA A 230 -28.25 6.16 13.60
CA ALA A 230 -29.63 5.69 13.82
C ALA A 230 -30.34 5.37 12.48
N SER A 231 -30.01 6.10 11.43
CA SER A 231 -30.62 5.96 10.10
C SER A 231 -29.94 4.88 9.26
N ASN A 232 -30.70 3.91 8.76
CA ASN A 232 -30.22 2.97 7.74
C ASN A 232 -30.15 3.60 6.32
N ARG A 233 -30.57 4.87 6.19
CA ARG A 233 -30.61 5.59 4.91
C ARG A 233 -29.31 6.34 4.62
N ALA A 234 -28.49 6.55 5.64
CA ALA A 234 -27.27 7.34 5.53
C ALA A 234 -26.23 6.60 4.66
N ARG A 235 -25.80 7.24 3.58
CA ARG A 235 -24.80 6.69 2.64
C ARG A 235 -23.84 7.77 2.18
N VAL A 236 -22.62 7.37 1.84
CA VAL A 236 -21.58 8.23 1.26
C VAL A 236 -21.15 7.66 -0.09
N ARG A 237 -20.97 8.51 -1.09
CA ARG A 237 -20.40 8.17 -2.40
C ARG A 237 -18.93 8.52 -2.40
N ILE A 238 -18.08 7.54 -2.68
CA ILE A 238 -16.63 7.69 -2.68
C ILE A 238 -16.09 7.20 -4.01
N THR A 239 -15.10 7.94 -4.52
CA THR A 239 -14.26 7.53 -5.65
C THR A 239 -12.84 7.29 -5.15
N CYS A 240 -12.23 6.17 -5.52
CA CYS A 240 -10.84 5.83 -5.19
C CYS A 240 -10.09 5.35 -6.41
N GLU A 241 -8.85 5.82 -6.57
CA GLU A 241 -7.88 5.39 -7.58
C GLU A 241 -6.55 5.08 -6.86
N TYR A 242 -5.73 4.21 -7.43
CA TYR A 242 -4.42 3.85 -6.87
C TYR A 242 -3.33 4.03 -7.92
N GLU A 243 -2.28 4.72 -7.53
CA GLU A 243 -1.08 4.93 -8.32
C GLU A 243 0.11 4.29 -7.60
N SER A 244 0.75 3.31 -8.25
CA SER A 244 1.96 2.67 -7.70
C SER A 244 3.17 3.59 -7.85
N ASN A 245 4.01 3.66 -6.82
CA ASN A 245 5.30 4.37 -6.87
C ASN A 245 6.45 3.46 -7.34
N GLU A 246 6.16 2.19 -7.64
CA GLU A 246 7.17 1.24 -8.10
C GLU A 246 7.69 1.58 -9.50
N ALA A 247 8.94 1.22 -9.76
CA ALA A 247 9.54 1.38 -11.08
C ALA A 247 8.77 0.56 -12.12
N ASN A 248 8.64 1.11 -13.34
CA ASN A 248 7.96 0.41 -14.42
C ASN A 248 8.74 -0.87 -14.79
N LEU A 249 8.02 -2.00 -14.79
CA LEU A 249 8.54 -3.29 -15.23
C LEU A 249 9.00 -3.24 -16.68
N ARG A 250 10.07 -3.96 -16.98
CA ARG A 250 10.70 -4.06 -18.29
C ARG A 250 10.77 -5.50 -18.75
N ARG A 251 10.88 -5.69 -20.06
CA ARG A 251 11.12 -7.01 -20.64
C ARG A 251 12.45 -7.56 -20.14
N GLY A 252 12.42 -8.77 -19.61
CA GLY A 252 13.57 -9.47 -19.05
C GLY A 252 13.60 -9.50 -17.53
N ASP A 253 12.91 -8.57 -16.85
CA ASP A 253 12.86 -8.51 -15.39
C ASP A 253 12.34 -9.82 -14.80
N LEU A 254 12.83 -10.17 -13.61
CA LEU A 254 12.26 -11.24 -12.78
C LEU A 254 11.37 -10.60 -11.73
N CYS A 255 10.13 -11.06 -11.68
CA CYS A 255 9.14 -10.57 -10.75
C CYS A 255 8.38 -11.72 -10.10
N ARG A 256 7.79 -11.41 -8.95
CA ARG A 256 7.00 -12.35 -8.14
C ARG A 256 5.64 -11.72 -7.84
N PHE A 257 4.65 -12.52 -7.48
CA PHE A 257 3.35 -11.98 -7.12
C PHE A 257 3.37 -11.31 -5.75
N THR A 258 2.65 -10.19 -5.63
CA THR A 258 2.30 -9.59 -4.35
C THR A 258 1.31 -10.50 -3.62
N GLN A 259 1.23 -10.38 -2.30
CA GLN A 259 0.32 -11.23 -1.50
C GLN A 259 -1.02 -10.62 -1.22
N PHE A 260 -1.26 -9.47 -1.84
CA PHE A 260 -2.61 -8.98 -1.97
C PHE A 260 -3.43 -9.90 -2.88
N CYS A 261 -2.77 -10.60 -3.80
CA CYS A 261 -3.39 -11.59 -4.67
C CYS A 261 -3.94 -12.74 -3.84
N ARG A 262 -5.22 -13.06 -4.00
CA ARG A 262 -5.77 -14.25 -3.34
C ARG A 262 -5.22 -15.49 -4.04
N PRO A 263 -5.01 -16.61 -3.34
CA PRO A 263 -4.62 -17.86 -3.99
C PRO A 263 -5.55 -18.25 -5.13
N ASP A 264 -6.85 -17.95 -4.99
CA ASP A 264 -7.88 -18.17 -6.02
C ASP A 264 -7.66 -17.32 -7.28
N ASP A 265 -7.06 -16.14 -7.14
CA ASP A 265 -6.74 -15.24 -8.26
C ASP A 265 -5.48 -15.71 -9.01
N LEU A 266 -4.64 -16.51 -8.35
CA LEU A 266 -3.36 -16.97 -8.89
C LEU A 266 -3.44 -18.32 -9.56
N PHE A 267 -4.39 -19.19 -9.20
CA PHE A 267 -4.43 -20.56 -9.72
C PHE A 267 -4.45 -20.60 -11.27
N PRO A 268 -3.54 -21.36 -11.93
CA PRO A 268 -2.68 -22.43 -11.41
C PRO A 268 -1.23 -22.02 -11.04
N LEU A 269 -0.96 -20.73 -10.84
CA LEU A 269 0.36 -20.17 -10.61
C LEU A 269 0.82 -20.34 -9.16
N VAL A 270 2.14 -20.35 -8.97
CA VAL A 270 2.80 -20.51 -7.68
C VAL A 270 3.20 -19.12 -7.17
N PRO A 271 2.65 -18.63 -6.05
CA PRO A 271 2.85 -17.24 -5.61
C PRO A 271 4.33 -16.85 -5.38
N HIS A 272 5.19 -17.80 -5.00
CA HIS A 272 6.61 -17.59 -4.70
C HIS A 272 7.55 -17.80 -5.87
N GLN A 273 7.03 -18.28 -6.98
CA GLN A 273 7.86 -18.53 -8.14
C GLN A 273 8.23 -17.19 -8.78
N GLN A 274 9.49 -17.07 -9.17
CA GLN A 274 9.92 -15.97 -10.02
C GLN A 274 9.44 -16.22 -11.45
N TYR A 275 8.89 -15.18 -12.03
CA TYR A 275 8.39 -15.15 -13.38
C TYR A 275 9.18 -14.13 -14.20
N GLN A 276 9.54 -14.50 -15.43
CA GLN A 276 10.25 -13.59 -16.32
C GLN A 276 9.24 -12.76 -17.11
N VAL A 277 9.42 -11.44 -17.11
CA VAL A 277 8.64 -10.52 -17.94
C VAL A 277 8.99 -10.71 -19.40
N SER A 278 8.04 -11.22 -20.19
CA SER A 278 8.22 -11.38 -21.63
C SER A 278 7.81 -10.12 -22.41
N GLU A 279 6.75 -9.44 -21.97
CA GLU A 279 6.20 -8.26 -22.64
C GLU A 279 5.44 -7.37 -21.63
N VAL A 280 5.45 -6.05 -21.86
CA VAL A 280 4.75 -5.06 -21.03
C VAL A 280 3.84 -4.23 -21.92
N MET A 281 2.53 -4.25 -21.63
CA MET A 281 1.48 -3.55 -22.37
C MET A 281 0.69 -2.65 -21.41
N ALA A 282 1.13 -1.40 -21.26
CA ALA A 282 0.57 -0.44 -20.31
C ALA A 282 0.54 -1.01 -18.88
N ASP A 283 -0.64 -1.21 -18.30
CA ASP A 283 -0.82 -1.77 -16.95
C ASP A 283 -0.79 -3.30 -16.91
N HIS A 284 -0.73 -3.96 -18.06
CA HIS A 284 -0.68 -5.41 -18.15
C HIS A 284 0.71 -5.92 -18.48
N VAL A 285 1.10 -6.99 -17.82
CA VAL A 285 2.41 -7.63 -17.97
C VAL A 285 2.19 -9.06 -18.40
N GLN A 286 2.86 -9.48 -19.48
CA GLN A 286 2.93 -10.87 -19.88
C GLN A 286 4.14 -11.50 -19.21
N LEU A 287 3.87 -12.54 -18.45
CA LEU A 287 4.86 -13.32 -17.72
C LEU A 287 5.07 -14.66 -18.39
N SER A 288 6.28 -15.20 -18.26
CA SER A 288 6.64 -16.52 -18.76
C SER A 288 7.41 -17.32 -17.71
N TYR A 289 7.18 -18.63 -17.69
CA TYR A 289 7.93 -19.57 -16.86
C TYR A 289 8.06 -20.92 -17.56
N LYS A 290 9.03 -21.71 -17.11
CA LYS A 290 9.26 -23.07 -17.58
C LYS A 290 8.75 -24.07 -16.54
N THR A 291 7.84 -24.96 -16.93
CA THR A 291 7.35 -26.03 -16.04
C THR A 291 8.45 -27.06 -15.76
N PRO A 292 8.32 -27.90 -14.72
CA PRO A 292 9.28 -28.98 -14.44
C PRO A 292 9.46 -29.95 -15.62
N GLU A 293 8.43 -30.16 -16.43
CA GLU A 293 8.45 -31.00 -17.63
C GLU A 293 9.09 -30.30 -18.84
N GLY A 294 9.42 -29.01 -18.70
CA GLY A 294 10.11 -28.21 -19.71
C GLY A 294 9.22 -27.42 -20.66
N TRP A 295 7.91 -27.37 -20.43
CA TRP A 295 7.00 -26.54 -21.22
C TRP A 295 7.20 -25.07 -20.89
N ILE A 296 7.14 -24.22 -21.92
CA ILE A 296 7.12 -22.76 -21.72
C ILE A 296 5.66 -22.34 -21.63
N CYS A 297 5.28 -21.81 -20.47
CA CYS A 297 3.95 -21.28 -20.24
C CYS A 297 4.02 -19.76 -20.14
N SER A 298 2.99 -19.09 -20.64
CA SER A 298 2.85 -17.64 -20.52
C SER A 298 1.44 -17.25 -20.12
N PHE A 299 1.31 -16.19 -19.34
CA PHE A 299 0.04 -15.65 -18.89
C PHE A 299 0.13 -14.13 -18.73
N GLN A 300 -1.01 -13.47 -18.65
CA GLN A 300 -1.11 -12.03 -18.49
C GLN A 300 -1.63 -11.70 -17.10
N THR A 301 -1.05 -10.68 -16.48
CA THR A 301 -1.46 -10.17 -15.17
C THR A 301 -1.41 -8.65 -15.14
N HIS A 302 -1.98 -8.03 -14.09
CA HIS A 302 -1.86 -6.60 -13.86
C HIS A 302 -0.53 -6.28 -13.16
N ARG A 303 0.13 -5.18 -13.51
CA ARG A 303 1.44 -4.80 -12.94
C ARG A 303 1.40 -4.64 -11.42
N HIS A 304 0.30 -4.12 -10.87
CA HIS A 304 0.11 -3.98 -9.41
C HIS A 304 0.01 -5.32 -8.65
N MET A 305 -0.10 -6.45 -9.36
CA MET A 305 -0.02 -7.78 -8.75
C MET A 305 1.43 -8.26 -8.61
N LEU A 306 2.42 -7.51 -9.09
CA LEU A 306 3.80 -7.95 -9.21
C LEU A 306 4.75 -7.04 -8.42
N VAL A 307 5.81 -7.63 -7.89
CA VAL A 307 6.97 -6.94 -7.35
C VAL A 307 8.18 -7.33 -8.19
N CYS A 308 8.97 -6.34 -8.62
CA CYS A 308 10.22 -6.57 -9.33
C CYS A 308 11.30 -7.01 -8.34
N GLU A 309 11.75 -8.25 -8.43
CA GLU A 309 12.78 -8.79 -7.52
C GLU A 309 14.17 -8.60 -8.12
N VAL A 310 14.31 -8.83 -9.43
CA VAL A 310 15.55 -8.59 -10.15
C VAL A 310 15.22 -7.79 -11.40
N GLN A 311 15.66 -6.53 -11.43
CA GLN A 311 15.63 -5.75 -12.65
C GLN A 311 16.64 -6.35 -13.62
N ALA A 312 16.18 -6.65 -14.83
CA ALA A 312 17.11 -6.99 -15.90
C ALA A 312 17.81 -5.70 -16.31
N SER A 313 18.97 -5.46 -15.72
CA SER A 313 19.93 -4.49 -16.26
C SER A 313 20.23 -4.95 -17.67
N SER A 314 19.75 -4.20 -18.67
CA SER A 314 20.08 -4.57 -20.03
C SER A 314 21.60 -4.50 -20.17
N ALA A 315 22.22 -5.45 -20.86
CA ALA A 315 23.67 -5.38 -21.13
C ALA A 315 24.03 -4.03 -21.77
N ALA A 316 23.10 -3.43 -22.51
CA ALA A 316 23.21 -2.08 -23.05
C ALA A 316 23.27 -1.00 -21.96
N GLU A 317 22.46 -1.07 -20.90
CA GLU A 317 22.50 -0.13 -19.77
C GLU A 317 23.77 -0.30 -18.95
N ILE A 318 24.19 -1.53 -18.66
CA ILE A 318 25.47 -1.79 -17.99
C ILE A 318 26.61 -1.20 -18.85
N CYS A 319 26.62 -1.49 -20.15
CA CYS A 319 27.61 -0.92 -21.05
C CYS A 319 27.52 0.62 -21.15
N GLN A 320 26.32 1.20 -21.08
CA GLN A 320 26.13 2.65 -21.15
C GLN A 320 26.56 3.34 -19.86
N GLU A 321 26.31 2.75 -18.69
CA GLU A 321 26.83 3.21 -17.39
C GLU A 321 28.36 3.10 -17.34
N GLU A 322 28.91 1.97 -17.78
CA GLU A 322 30.36 1.79 -17.92
C GLU A 322 30.97 2.82 -18.89
N LEU A 323 30.35 3.04 -20.06
CA LEU A 323 30.80 4.06 -21.01
C LEU A 323 30.71 5.48 -20.43
N SER A 324 29.66 5.78 -19.67
CA SER A 324 29.49 7.09 -19.01
C SER A 324 30.54 7.30 -17.91
N SER A 325 30.80 6.26 -17.11
CA SER A 325 31.85 6.24 -16.09
C SER A 325 33.24 6.42 -16.72
N ILE A 326 33.52 5.73 -17.83
CA ILE A 326 34.76 5.90 -18.60
C ILE A 326 34.87 7.33 -19.14
N GLN A 327 33.78 7.88 -19.70
CA GLN A 327 33.75 9.26 -20.21
C GLN A 327 34.04 10.27 -19.09
N GLU A 328 33.44 10.12 -17.92
CA GLU A 328 33.68 10.98 -16.77
C GLU A 328 35.14 10.89 -16.29
N ARG A 329 35.67 9.67 -16.17
CA ARG A 329 37.08 9.44 -15.81
C ARG A 329 38.04 10.03 -16.85
N LEU A 330 37.70 9.96 -18.13
CA LEU A 330 38.50 10.58 -19.19
C LEU A 330 38.42 12.10 -19.13
N SER A 331 37.24 12.69 -18.89
CA SER A 331 37.09 14.15 -18.79
C SER A 331 37.92 14.79 -17.67
N ASN A 332 38.12 14.04 -16.57
CA ASN A 332 38.95 14.45 -15.44
C ASN A 332 40.41 13.98 -15.55
N SER A 333 40.76 13.21 -16.58
CA SER A 333 42.10 12.70 -16.77
C SER A 333 43.00 13.74 -17.44
N ILE A 334 44.17 13.98 -16.84
CA ILE A 334 45.24 14.81 -17.42
C ILE A 334 45.63 14.31 -18.83
N VAL A 335 45.48 13.01 -19.09
CA VAL A 335 45.77 12.40 -20.39
C VAL A 335 44.81 12.90 -21.47
N ALA A 336 43.54 13.17 -21.13
CA ALA A 336 42.59 13.73 -22.10
C ALA A 336 42.99 15.14 -22.52
N SER A 337 43.37 16.00 -21.58
CA SER A 337 43.92 17.33 -21.89
C SER A 337 45.19 17.27 -22.74
N SER A 338 46.11 16.33 -22.46
CA SER A 338 47.30 16.14 -23.30
C SER A 338 46.98 15.60 -24.68
N LEU A 339 45.96 14.74 -24.82
CA LEU A 339 45.51 14.23 -26.11
C LEU A 339 44.86 15.33 -26.95
N THR A 340 43.99 16.16 -26.36
CA THR A 340 43.39 17.31 -27.03
C THR A 340 44.45 18.32 -27.47
N GLU A 341 45.41 18.64 -26.61
CA GLU A 341 46.53 19.53 -26.98
C GLU A 341 47.40 18.93 -28.10
N THR A 342 47.58 17.60 -28.11
CA THR A 342 48.32 16.93 -29.18
C THR A 342 47.52 16.93 -30.49
N ILE A 343 46.21 16.70 -30.45
CA ILE A 343 45.31 16.74 -31.61
C ILE A 343 45.25 18.15 -32.19
N ASP A 344 45.16 19.19 -31.37
CA ASP A 344 45.19 20.60 -31.82
C ASP A 344 46.54 20.99 -32.44
N ARG A 345 47.62 20.31 -32.06
CA ARG A 345 48.95 20.47 -32.67
C ARG A 345 49.15 19.65 -33.94
N VAL A 346 48.27 18.70 -34.26
CA VAL A 346 48.33 18.00 -35.54
C VAL A 346 47.79 18.94 -36.61
N PRO A 347 48.63 19.41 -37.56
CA PRO A 347 48.15 20.25 -38.64
C PRO A 347 47.11 19.49 -39.46
N VAL A 348 45.96 20.12 -39.71
CA VAL A 348 44.79 19.56 -40.40
C VAL A 348 45.08 19.26 -41.89
N ASP A 349 46.30 19.48 -42.36
CA ASP A 349 46.73 19.49 -43.76
C ASP A 349 46.80 18.11 -44.45
N GLY A 350 46.08 17.08 -43.96
CA GLY A 350 46.12 15.75 -44.58
C GLY A 350 44.94 14.82 -44.35
N LEU A 351 43.88 15.23 -43.63
CA LEU A 351 42.68 14.39 -43.49
C LEU A 351 41.81 14.50 -44.74
N LEU A 352 42.07 13.60 -45.67
CA LEU A 352 41.26 13.31 -46.86
C LEU A 352 39.78 13.27 -46.50
N SER A 353 39.01 14.18 -47.09
CA SER A 353 37.56 14.14 -47.15
C SER A 353 37.14 12.83 -47.83
N ILE A 354 36.72 11.83 -47.06
CA ILE A 354 35.90 10.74 -47.61
C ILE A 354 34.51 11.34 -47.73
N SER A 355 34.23 11.89 -48.91
CA SER A 355 32.92 12.40 -49.30
C SER A 355 31.89 11.28 -49.24
N SER A 356 30.78 11.59 -48.57
CA SER A 356 29.52 10.85 -48.48
C SER A 356 28.96 10.38 -49.82
#